data_AF-A0A9W4JMZ5-F1
#
_entry.id   AF-A0A9W4JMZ5-F1
#
_cell.length_a   1.000
_cell.length_b   1.000
_cell.length_c   1.000
_cell.angle_alpha   90.00
_cell.angle_beta   90.00
_cell.angle_gamma   90.00
#
_symmetry.space_group_name_H-M   'P 1'
#
loop_
_entity.id
_entity.type
_entity.pdbx_description
1 polymer ?
#
loop_
_entity_poly.entity_id
_entity_poly.type
_entity_poly.pdbx_seq_one_letter_code
_entity_poly.pdbx_strand_id
1 'polypeptide(L)'
;MIDRLRHDDLRCQLDRILALRQPVSICSVLILRLYINTLLSCRYVSSVSGPAPPRKLHPRTIQLDPMLSTWNLNLKKILESLKVIDRDLNTPVLSIEIAPNVTHSIDDPLGFTVTVHREEDGINKPCIFRWDIDHDAWGPSGFLLFQHTSDGLRKIEGNRDPPPPETLEYTQNDVCFAELLPGQCLRRNIGNPIPFRDQLVAGEKYELLWPGAEYALWDWGTLREHVSHKVGVDTGGPRVFFPGGATSSITVKQEANVWKPTAPSPIGEFSRPPGTPCLSVTLEGPSEMVLGKSIPVTMKVTYNGLANERGEAVLAGSKPLIIQSLSFSFSSFNFHRRRHDYDQGDSDDDDPEWEVYVDDDWNNLYYLPDGSDIEANVTDEEFWCLQPGESRTDQFTCSELHEETAVGDSYRIQYWGDSVEWWILGGREEHADTTVKVNYMNDVVDPVDNEGKPEITIPGSNTVEFVIVDKKDP
;
A
#
# COMPACT_ATOMS: atom_id res chain seq x y z
N MET A 1 29.26 15.05 38.98
CA MET A 1 30.05 14.24 38.02
C MET A 1 29.62 12.76 38.06
N ILE A 2 29.37 12.17 39.24
CA ILE A 2 28.89 10.78 39.39
C ILE A 2 27.43 10.59 38.90
N ASP A 3 26.56 11.62 38.96
CA ASP A 3 25.17 11.51 38.48
C ASP A 3 24.99 11.60 36.96
N ARG A 4 25.90 12.23 36.22
CA ARG A 4 25.87 12.22 34.74
C ARG A 4 26.30 10.86 34.18
N LEU A 5 27.29 10.23 34.82
CA LEU A 5 27.78 8.90 34.45
C LEU A 5 26.72 7.80 34.59
N ARG A 6 25.71 7.94 35.47
CA ARG A 6 24.60 6.97 35.61
C ARG A 6 23.44 7.21 34.63
N HIS A 7 23.28 8.45 34.16
CA HIS A 7 22.26 8.80 33.18
C HIS A 7 22.65 8.30 31.78
N ASP A 8 23.93 8.43 31.43
CA ASP A 8 24.44 7.93 30.15
C ASP A 8 24.49 6.40 30.12
N ASP A 9 24.72 5.74 31.28
CA ASP A 9 24.70 4.27 31.39
C ASP A 9 23.29 3.68 31.28
N LEU A 10 22.28 4.32 31.89
CA LEU A 10 20.86 3.92 31.75
C LEU A 10 20.33 4.17 30.34
N ARG A 11 20.73 5.29 29.70
CA ARG A 11 20.38 5.59 28.31
C ARG A 11 21.05 4.62 27.35
N CYS A 12 22.32 4.30 27.57
CA CYS A 12 23.07 3.31 26.79
C CYS A 12 22.53 1.88 26.98
N GLN A 13 22.02 1.53 28.17
CA GLN A 13 21.32 0.27 28.40
C GLN A 13 19.94 0.22 27.74
N LEU A 14 19.20 1.34 27.70
CA LEU A 14 17.93 1.45 26.99
C LEU A 14 18.13 1.39 25.47
N ASP A 15 19.14 2.08 24.95
CA ASP A 15 19.52 2.03 23.53
C ASP A 15 19.99 0.62 23.14
N ARG A 16 20.62 -0.12 24.07
CA ARG A 16 20.92 -1.56 23.89
C ARG A 16 19.69 -2.46 23.94
N ILE A 17 18.67 -2.13 24.74
CA ILE A 17 17.40 -2.87 24.78
C ILE A 17 16.56 -2.59 23.53
N LEU A 18 16.58 -1.36 23.03
CA LEU A 18 15.92 -0.98 21.76
C LEU A 18 16.68 -1.48 20.52
N ALA A 19 18.01 -1.64 20.62
CA ALA A 19 18.83 -2.25 19.58
C ALA A 19 18.77 -3.79 19.57
N LEU A 20 18.31 -4.42 20.66
CA LEU A 20 17.93 -5.83 20.67
C LEU A 20 16.53 -5.91 20.04
N ARG A 21 16.46 -6.05 18.71
CA ARG A 21 15.22 -6.30 17.94
C ARG A 21 14.58 -7.62 18.36
N GLN A 22 13.99 -7.67 19.55
CA GLN A 22 13.30 -8.84 20.10
C GLN A 22 11.88 -8.48 20.53
N PRO A 23 10.93 -9.43 20.45
CA PRO A 23 9.54 -9.21 20.82
C PRO A 23 9.41 -9.06 22.34
N VAL A 24 9.35 -7.82 22.82
CA VAL A 24 9.04 -7.54 24.23
C VAL A 24 7.54 -7.29 24.34
N SER A 25 6.85 -8.06 25.19
CA SER A 25 5.43 -7.87 25.50
C SER A 25 5.12 -6.39 25.79
N ILE A 26 4.05 -5.88 25.17
CA ILE A 26 3.50 -4.52 25.33
C ILE A 26 3.42 -4.12 26.81
N CYS A 27 3.09 -5.06 27.71
CA CYS A 27 3.04 -4.83 29.15
C CYS A 27 4.40 -4.44 29.72
N SER A 28 5.49 -5.07 29.28
CA SER A 28 6.84 -4.81 29.80
C SER A 28 7.39 -3.47 29.32
N VAL A 29 7.10 -3.07 28.08
CA VAL A 29 7.51 -1.75 27.54
C VAL A 29 6.70 -0.62 28.18
N LEU A 30 5.38 -0.81 28.37
CA LEU A 30 4.52 0.15 29.08
C LEU A 30 4.91 0.29 30.56
N ILE A 31 5.23 -0.81 31.24
CA ILE A 31 5.69 -0.78 32.64
C ILE A 31 7.03 -0.03 32.74
N LEU A 32 7.97 -0.23 31.81
CA LEU A 32 9.23 0.52 31.79
C LEU A 32 9.03 2.01 31.51
N ARG A 33 8.18 2.37 30.54
CA ARG A 33 7.86 3.77 30.20
C ARG A 33 7.13 4.48 31.35
N LEU A 34 6.14 3.84 31.98
CA LEU A 34 5.42 4.37 33.14
C LEU A 34 6.37 4.57 34.33
N TYR A 35 7.30 3.65 34.56
CA TYR A 35 8.26 3.75 35.66
C TYR A 35 9.29 4.89 35.44
N ILE A 36 9.79 5.08 34.22
CA ILE A 36 10.70 6.19 33.87
C ILE A 36 10.00 7.54 33.99
N ASN A 37 8.76 7.65 33.49
CA ASN A 37 7.99 8.88 33.61
C ASN A 37 7.69 9.21 35.08
N THR A 38 7.38 8.21 35.91
CA THR A 38 7.16 8.39 37.36
C THR A 38 8.44 8.88 38.07
N LEU A 39 9.61 8.34 37.72
CA LEU A 39 10.90 8.78 38.26
C LEU A 39 11.29 10.20 37.82
N LEU A 40 10.93 10.59 36.59
CA LEU A 40 11.15 11.94 36.06
C LEU A 40 10.21 12.96 36.73
N SER A 41 8.94 12.62 36.93
CA SER A 41 7.96 13.49 37.60
C SER A 41 8.26 13.67 39.09
N CYS A 42 8.76 12.64 39.79
CA CYS A 42 9.14 12.76 41.21
C CYS A 42 10.36 13.69 41.43
N ARG A 43 11.21 13.91 40.42
CA ARG A 43 12.33 14.86 40.51
C ARG A 43 11.94 16.30 40.17
N TYR A 44 10.87 16.50 39.39
CA TYR A 44 10.41 17.84 38.99
C TYR A 44 9.63 18.56 40.10
N VAL A 45 8.95 17.82 40.97
CA VAL A 45 8.24 18.39 42.14
C VAL A 45 9.20 18.93 43.21
N SER A 46 10.49 18.58 43.15
CA SER A 46 11.50 19.04 44.11
C SER A 46 12.15 20.39 43.77
N SER A 47 11.82 21.04 42.64
CA SER A 47 12.53 22.23 42.14
C SER A 47 11.74 23.54 42.08
N VAL A 48 10.57 23.65 42.73
CA VAL A 48 9.82 24.92 42.77
C VAL A 48 9.55 25.36 44.22
N SER A 49 10.52 26.06 44.81
CA SER A 49 10.27 27.05 45.86
C SER A 49 11.45 28.02 45.94
N GLY A 50 11.18 29.31 45.68
CA GLY A 50 12.13 30.42 45.75
C GLY A 50 12.55 30.83 47.17
N PRO A 51 13.24 31.98 47.34
CA PRO A 51 14.63 32.01 47.80
C PRO A 51 14.81 32.37 49.29
N ALA A 52 15.74 31.70 49.97
CA ALA A 52 16.27 32.11 51.29
C ALA A 52 17.71 31.56 51.50
N PRO A 53 18.56 32.22 52.33
CA PRO A 53 20.02 32.21 52.21
C PRO A 53 20.70 30.96 52.83
N PRO A 54 22.01 30.73 52.60
CA PRO A 54 22.60 29.40 52.71
C PRO A 54 22.88 29.03 54.17
N ARG A 55 22.25 27.95 54.66
CA ARG A 55 22.72 27.22 55.84
C ARG A 55 23.50 26.00 55.41
N LYS A 56 24.75 25.91 55.88
CA LYS A 56 25.66 24.77 55.73
C LYS A 56 24.97 23.49 56.23
N LEU A 57 24.87 22.47 55.38
CA LEU A 57 24.44 21.12 55.74
C LEU A 57 25.59 20.13 55.44
N HIS A 58 25.96 19.35 56.45
CA HIS A 58 26.92 18.25 56.37
C HIS A 58 26.46 17.16 55.39
N PRO A 59 27.39 16.41 54.77
CA PRO A 59 27.04 15.35 53.83
C PRO A 59 26.42 14.17 54.59
N ARG A 60 25.12 13.95 54.40
CA ARG A 60 24.49 12.66 54.68
C ARG A 60 24.74 11.75 53.48
N THR A 61 25.54 10.72 53.68
CA THR A 61 25.68 9.60 52.75
C THR A 61 24.32 8.91 52.59
N ILE A 62 23.70 9.05 51.42
CA ILE A 62 22.51 8.27 51.05
C ILE A 62 23.00 6.85 50.75
N GLN A 63 22.78 5.91 51.67
CA GLN A 63 22.84 4.48 51.35
C GLN A 63 21.66 4.18 50.42
N LEU A 64 21.96 3.85 49.17
CA LEU A 64 21.00 3.28 48.23
C LEU A 64 20.78 1.79 48.59
N ASP A 65 19.50 1.45 48.74
CA ASP A 65 18.87 0.23 49.27
C ASP A 65 19.35 -1.11 48.65
N PRO A 66 19.35 -2.24 49.40
CA PRO A 66 19.55 -3.61 48.88
C PRO A 66 18.49 -4.07 47.85
N MET A 67 17.43 -3.28 47.64
CA MET A 67 16.45 -3.55 46.59
C MET A 67 17.10 -3.45 45.20
N LEU A 68 17.96 -2.46 44.93
CA LEU A 68 18.53 -2.25 43.59
C LEU A 68 19.41 -3.42 43.08
N SER A 69 20.13 -4.11 43.96
CA SER A 69 20.94 -5.27 43.59
C SER A 69 20.08 -6.51 43.31
N THR A 70 19.02 -6.71 44.09
CA THR A 70 18.06 -7.80 43.93
C THR A 70 17.25 -7.63 42.64
N TRP A 71 16.91 -6.40 42.27
CA TRP A 71 16.22 -6.07 41.01
C TRP A 71 17.11 -6.24 39.77
N ASN A 72 18.39 -5.88 39.82
CA ASN A 72 19.35 -6.14 38.73
C ASN A 72 19.55 -7.64 38.46
N LEU A 73 19.55 -8.46 39.51
CA LEU A 73 19.64 -9.92 39.38
C LEU A 73 18.37 -10.51 38.75
N ASN A 74 17.20 -9.96 39.08
CA ASN A 74 15.91 -10.35 38.51
C ASN A 74 15.77 -9.91 37.04
N LEU A 75 16.21 -8.69 36.69
CA LEU A 75 16.26 -8.22 35.30
C LEU A 75 17.18 -9.10 34.44
N LYS A 76 18.35 -9.48 34.97
CA LYS A 76 19.27 -10.35 34.25
C LYS A 76 18.69 -11.75 34.05
N LYS A 77 18.00 -12.31 35.06
CA LYS A 77 17.26 -13.57 34.93
C LYS A 77 16.08 -13.48 33.95
N ILE A 78 15.34 -12.38 33.94
CA ILE A 78 14.25 -12.13 33.00
C ILE A 78 14.80 -12.00 31.58
N LEU A 79 15.91 -11.30 31.38
CA LEU A 79 16.60 -11.17 30.08
C LEU A 79 17.19 -12.52 29.61
N GLU A 80 17.74 -13.33 30.51
CA GLU A 80 18.20 -14.69 30.20
C GLU A 80 17.02 -15.61 29.89
N SER A 81 15.86 -15.43 30.54
CA SER A 81 14.63 -16.18 30.24
C SER A 81 13.99 -15.76 28.91
N LEU A 82 14.03 -14.47 28.56
CA LEU A 82 13.55 -13.93 27.28
C LEU A 82 14.42 -14.37 26.09
N LYS A 83 15.74 -14.48 26.28
CA LYS A 83 16.65 -15.05 25.27
C LYS A 83 16.42 -16.54 25.00
N VAL A 84 15.83 -17.27 25.97
CA VAL A 84 15.54 -18.71 25.87
C VAL A 84 14.19 -18.97 25.22
N ILE A 85 13.27 -18.01 25.22
CA ILE A 85 11.93 -18.15 24.59
C ILE A 85 12.02 -18.01 23.04
N ASP A 86 13.10 -17.46 22.50
CA ASP A 86 13.16 -16.95 21.12
C ASP A 86 13.92 -17.85 20.11
N ARG A 87 14.16 -19.13 20.41
CA ARG A 87 14.93 -20.03 19.52
C ARG A 87 14.28 -21.37 19.17
N ASP A 88 13.09 -21.66 19.70
CA ASP A 88 12.42 -22.96 19.53
C ASP A 88 11.15 -22.92 18.65
N LEU A 89 10.77 -21.76 18.12
CA LEU A 89 9.68 -21.66 17.15
C LEU A 89 10.28 -21.80 15.75
N ASN A 90 9.97 -22.90 15.06
CA ASN A 90 10.30 -23.11 13.65
C ASN A 90 9.49 -22.16 12.74
N THR A 91 9.63 -20.86 12.96
CA THR A 91 8.89 -19.75 12.34
C THR A 91 9.88 -18.73 11.78
N PRO A 92 9.59 -18.06 10.65
CA PRO A 92 10.43 -16.99 10.14
C PRO A 92 10.44 -15.81 11.11
N VAL A 93 11.58 -15.11 11.19
CA VAL A 93 11.67 -13.86 11.96
C VAL A 93 11.28 -12.70 11.04
N LEU A 94 10.11 -12.11 11.31
CA LEU A 94 9.56 -10.99 10.55
C LEU A 94 9.57 -9.71 11.40
N SER A 95 9.69 -8.54 10.76
CA SER A 95 9.53 -7.24 11.42
C SER A 95 8.81 -6.24 10.53
N ILE A 96 8.22 -5.20 11.13
CA ILE A 96 7.49 -4.14 10.41
C ILE A 96 8.15 -2.79 10.65
N GLU A 97 8.27 -2.02 9.58
CA GLU A 97 8.69 -0.62 9.57
C GLU A 97 7.61 0.24 8.90
N ILE A 98 7.38 1.44 9.43
CA ILE A 98 6.44 2.42 8.86
C ILE A 98 7.27 3.61 8.39
N ALA A 99 6.96 4.15 7.21
CA ALA A 99 7.62 5.36 6.71
C ALA A 99 7.48 6.52 7.73
N PRO A 100 8.58 7.22 8.07
CA PRO A 100 8.55 8.25 9.11
C PRO A 100 7.95 9.56 8.62
N ASN A 101 7.24 10.26 9.50
CA ASN A 101 6.76 11.64 9.32
C ASN A 101 5.93 11.85 8.05
N VAL A 102 4.77 11.19 7.99
CA VAL A 102 3.86 11.26 6.84
C VAL A 102 3.02 12.53 6.93
N THR A 103 2.93 13.27 5.82
CA THR A 103 1.90 14.29 5.65
C THR A 103 0.74 13.63 4.91
N HIS A 104 -0.41 13.58 5.55
CA HIS A 104 -1.61 12.98 4.97
C HIS A 104 -2.57 14.12 4.58
N SER A 105 -2.96 14.17 3.31
CA SER A 105 -4.01 15.06 2.86
C SER A 105 -5.36 14.41 3.11
N ILE A 106 -6.36 15.15 3.57
CA ILE A 106 -7.75 14.66 3.61
C ILE A 106 -8.32 14.59 2.18
N ASP A 107 -7.89 15.49 1.30
CA ASP A 107 -8.50 15.70 -0.02
C ASP A 107 -7.81 14.91 -1.15
N ASP A 108 -6.56 14.46 -0.95
CA ASP A 108 -5.79 13.62 -1.89
C ASP A 108 -4.84 12.72 -1.10
N PRO A 109 -5.39 11.69 -0.43
CA PRO A 109 -4.67 10.98 0.60
C PRO A 109 -3.64 10.02 -0.04
N LEU A 110 -2.37 10.44 -0.08
CA LEU A 110 -1.27 9.51 -0.33
C LEU A 110 -1.23 8.48 0.81
N GLY A 111 -1.47 7.21 0.46
CA GLY A 111 -1.51 6.12 1.43
C GLY A 111 -0.21 5.90 2.21
N PHE A 112 -0.27 5.08 3.25
CA PHE A 112 0.90 4.83 4.11
C PHE A 112 1.80 3.73 3.54
N THR A 113 3.10 3.98 3.49
CA THR A 113 4.06 2.94 3.16
C THR A 113 4.50 2.17 4.41
N VAL A 114 4.39 0.85 4.34
CA VAL A 114 4.90 -0.11 5.32
C VAL A 114 5.88 -1.05 4.66
N THR A 115 6.94 -1.43 5.38
CA THR A 115 7.91 -2.43 4.95
C THR A 115 7.93 -3.58 5.95
N VAL A 116 7.64 -4.79 5.47
CA VAL A 116 7.80 -6.04 6.20
C VAL A 116 9.16 -6.63 5.87
N HIS A 117 10.01 -6.83 6.85
CA HIS A 117 11.34 -7.43 6.66
C HIS A 117 11.33 -8.88 7.09
N ARG A 118 12.04 -9.71 6.34
CA ARG A 118 12.43 -11.04 6.77
C ARG A 118 13.91 -11.04 7.17
N GLU A 119 14.19 -11.37 8.42
CA GLU A 119 15.55 -11.34 8.95
C GLU A 119 16.37 -12.57 8.52
N GLU A 120 17.70 -12.45 8.58
CA GLU A 120 18.63 -13.59 8.44
C GLU A 120 18.64 -14.44 9.73
N ASP A 121 17.58 -15.23 9.92
CA ASP A 121 17.33 -16.05 11.12
C ASP A 121 18.09 -17.39 11.16
N GLY A 122 18.99 -17.61 10.20
CA GLY A 122 19.75 -18.86 10.05
C GLY A 122 19.01 -19.98 9.33
N ILE A 123 17.76 -19.77 8.90
CA ILE A 123 16.98 -20.71 8.08
C ILE A 123 16.99 -20.23 6.63
N ASN A 124 17.81 -20.86 5.78
CA ASN A 124 17.95 -20.49 4.37
C ASN A 124 16.83 -21.03 3.45
N LYS A 125 15.58 -21.05 3.92
CA LYS A 125 14.40 -21.41 3.13
C LYS A 125 13.55 -20.17 2.90
N PRO A 126 12.94 -19.94 1.73
CA PRO A 126 11.91 -18.91 1.58
C PRO A 126 10.73 -19.17 2.52
N CYS A 127 9.98 -18.13 2.89
CA CYS A 127 8.67 -18.28 3.50
C CYS A 127 7.63 -17.55 2.67
N ILE A 128 6.40 -18.06 2.70
CA ILE A 128 5.23 -17.37 2.20
C ILE A 128 4.39 -16.89 3.37
N PHE A 129 3.73 -15.76 3.22
CA PHE A 129 2.72 -15.28 4.16
C PHE A 129 1.68 -14.45 3.42
N ARG A 130 0.44 -14.50 3.89
CA ARG A 130 -0.62 -13.62 3.41
C ARG A 130 -0.65 -12.36 4.27
N TRP A 131 -0.68 -11.20 3.61
CA TRP A 131 -0.84 -9.92 4.28
C TRP A 131 -1.73 -8.99 3.45
N ASP A 132 -2.98 -8.89 3.88
CA ASP A 132 -4.08 -8.20 3.25
C ASP A 132 -4.31 -6.84 3.89
N ILE A 133 -4.47 -5.79 3.09
CA ILE A 133 -4.53 -4.43 3.62
C ILE A 133 -5.76 -4.24 4.51
N ASP A 134 -6.92 -4.71 4.07
CA ASP A 134 -8.20 -4.48 4.76
C ASP A 134 -8.27 -5.27 6.08
N HIS A 135 -7.77 -6.51 6.05
CA HIS A 135 -7.90 -7.44 7.18
C HIS A 135 -6.69 -7.44 8.12
N ASP A 136 -5.48 -7.26 7.60
CA ASP A 136 -4.23 -7.40 8.34
C ASP A 136 -3.61 -6.04 8.71
N ALA A 137 -3.67 -5.04 7.81
CA ALA A 137 -3.22 -3.69 8.12
C ALA A 137 -4.30 -2.86 8.84
N TRP A 138 -5.54 -2.88 8.37
CA TRP A 138 -6.64 -2.07 8.92
C TRP A 138 -7.65 -2.83 9.78
N GLY A 139 -7.57 -4.17 9.79
CA GLY A 139 -8.43 -5.01 10.59
C GLY A 139 -8.16 -4.96 12.09
N PRO A 140 -8.79 -5.83 12.89
CA PRO A 140 -8.86 -5.69 14.34
C PRO A 140 -7.50 -5.79 15.04
N SER A 141 -6.57 -6.56 14.46
CA SER A 141 -5.19 -6.73 14.94
C SER A 141 -4.18 -5.81 14.24
N GLY A 142 -4.66 -4.97 13.32
CA GLY A 142 -3.85 -4.09 12.50
C GLY A 142 -3.39 -2.81 13.21
N PHE A 143 -3.05 -1.80 12.41
CA PHE A 143 -2.57 -0.51 12.90
C PHE A 143 -3.57 0.19 13.83
N LEU A 144 -3.01 0.91 14.80
CA LEU A 144 -3.74 1.77 15.72
C LEU A 144 -3.42 3.23 15.40
N LEU A 145 -4.43 4.10 15.47
CA LEU A 145 -4.26 5.53 15.30
C LEU A 145 -4.50 6.27 16.62
N PHE A 146 -3.60 7.20 16.94
CA PHE A 146 -3.70 8.06 18.12
C PHE A 146 -3.65 9.52 17.72
N GLN A 147 -4.55 10.34 18.23
CA GLN A 147 -4.52 11.79 18.05
C GLN A 147 -3.72 12.46 19.16
N HIS A 148 -2.92 13.46 18.82
CA HIS A 148 -2.28 14.33 19.78
C HIS A 148 -3.29 15.35 20.33
N THR A 149 -3.54 15.29 21.63
CA THR A 149 -4.38 16.27 22.36
C THR A 149 -3.56 16.99 23.42
N SER A 150 -4.12 18.03 24.04
CA SER A 150 -3.48 18.72 25.18
C SER A 150 -3.22 17.80 26.37
N ASP A 151 -4.02 16.74 26.53
CA ASP A 151 -3.94 15.80 27.64
C ASP A 151 -3.09 14.55 27.31
N GLY A 152 -2.52 14.48 26.10
CA GLY A 152 -1.70 13.37 25.62
C GLY A 152 -2.26 12.68 24.38
N LEU A 153 -1.90 11.41 24.18
CA LEU A 153 -2.35 10.61 23.04
C LEU A 153 -3.73 10.01 23.32
N ARG A 154 -4.69 10.28 22.44
CA ARG A 154 -6.05 9.72 22.47
C ARG A 154 -6.20 8.70 21.35
N LYS A 155 -6.51 7.44 21.68
CA LYS A 155 -6.80 6.41 20.67
C LYS A 155 -8.05 6.78 19.88
N ILE A 156 -7.99 6.65 18.56
CA ILE A 156 -9.13 6.78 17.65
C ILE A 156 -9.71 5.38 17.41
N GLU A 157 -11.03 5.24 17.57
CA GLU A 157 -11.72 4.00 17.25
C GLU A 157 -12.11 4.01 15.78
N GLY A 158 -11.98 2.90 15.07
CA GLY A 158 -12.32 2.83 13.65
C GLY A 158 -13.33 1.73 13.37
N ASN A 159 -14.09 1.88 12.29
CA ASN A 159 -14.95 0.80 11.80
C ASN A 159 -14.06 -0.17 11.01
N ARG A 160 -13.74 -1.31 11.61
CA ARG A 160 -12.76 -2.27 11.06
C ARG A 160 -13.46 -3.49 10.50
N ASP A 161 -12.91 -4.02 9.43
CA ASP A 161 -13.33 -5.29 8.87
C ASP A 161 -13.05 -6.45 9.84
N PRO A 162 -13.77 -7.57 9.68
CA PRO A 162 -13.52 -8.77 10.46
C PRO A 162 -12.09 -9.30 10.24
N PRO A 163 -11.54 -10.08 11.19
CA PRO A 163 -10.23 -10.68 11.00
C PRO A 163 -10.26 -11.68 9.83
N PRO A 164 -9.11 -11.92 9.16
CA PRO A 164 -9.05 -12.87 8.06
C PRO A 164 -9.28 -14.31 8.57
N PRO A 165 -9.62 -15.26 7.68
CA PRO A 165 -9.67 -16.67 8.04
C PRO A 165 -8.31 -17.16 8.53
N GLU A 166 -8.29 -18.12 9.45
CA GLU A 166 -7.04 -18.65 9.99
C GLU A 166 -6.40 -19.75 9.13
N THR A 167 -7.10 -20.19 8.09
CA THR A 167 -6.61 -21.12 7.06
C THR A 167 -7.23 -20.77 5.72
N LEU A 168 -6.42 -20.75 4.66
CA LEU A 168 -6.86 -20.44 3.30
C LEU A 168 -6.11 -21.32 2.30
N GLU A 169 -6.76 -21.67 1.19
CA GLU A 169 -6.10 -22.36 0.07
C GLU A 169 -5.47 -21.33 -0.86
N TYR A 170 -4.14 -21.38 -1.01
CA TYR A 170 -3.45 -20.47 -1.91
C TYR A 170 -3.80 -20.78 -3.36
N THR A 171 -4.19 -19.74 -4.10
CA THR A 171 -4.38 -19.80 -5.55
C THR A 171 -3.40 -18.85 -6.21
N GLN A 172 -2.95 -19.17 -7.43
CA GLN A 172 -1.95 -18.35 -8.13
C GLN A 172 -2.39 -16.89 -8.38
N ASN A 173 -3.69 -16.60 -8.28
CA ASN A 173 -4.26 -15.26 -8.45
C ASN A 173 -4.43 -14.50 -7.12
N ASP A 174 -4.10 -15.12 -5.97
CA ASP A 174 -4.19 -14.45 -4.68
C ASP A 174 -2.98 -13.53 -4.49
N VAL A 175 -3.19 -12.26 -4.83
CA VAL A 175 -2.18 -11.20 -4.73
C VAL A 175 -1.83 -10.84 -3.28
N CYS A 176 -2.58 -11.29 -2.28
CA CYS A 176 -2.28 -11.00 -0.87
C CYS A 176 -1.15 -11.87 -0.31
N PHE A 177 -0.78 -12.96 -1.01
CA PHE A 177 0.38 -13.76 -0.63
C PHE A 177 1.67 -13.16 -1.17
N ALA A 178 2.69 -13.14 -0.30
CA ALA A 178 4.04 -12.75 -0.65
C ALA A 178 5.03 -13.85 -0.28
N GLU A 179 6.10 -13.96 -1.07
CA GLU A 179 7.27 -14.80 -0.79
C GLU A 179 8.43 -13.91 -0.37
N LEU A 180 9.15 -14.30 0.68
CA LEU A 180 10.38 -13.61 1.09
C LEU A 180 11.51 -14.62 1.35
N LEU A 181 12.67 -14.37 0.76
CA LEU A 181 13.95 -14.98 1.12
C LEU A 181 14.54 -14.33 2.38
N PRO A 182 15.50 -14.98 3.07
CA PRO A 182 16.17 -14.35 4.21
C PRO A 182 16.84 -13.05 3.77
N GLY A 183 16.67 -11.98 4.55
CA GLY A 183 17.21 -10.66 4.25
C GLY A 183 16.39 -9.82 3.26
N GLN A 184 15.32 -10.37 2.67
CA GLN A 184 14.43 -9.61 1.80
C GLN A 184 13.36 -8.85 2.58
N CYS A 185 12.79 -7.85 1.92
CA CYS A 185 11.67 -7.10 2.45
C CYS A 185 10.54 -6.96 1.43
N LEU A 186 9.33 -6.82 1.96
CA LEU A 186 8.12 -6.54 1.23
C LEU A 186 7.69 -5.12 1.59
N ARG A 187 7.66 -4.21 0.61
CA ARG A 187 7.11 -2.88 0.82
C ARG A 187 5.72 -2.78 0.21
N ARG A 188 4.80 -2.15 0.94
CA ARG A 188 3.39 -2.04 0.60
C ARG A 188 2.91 -0.64 0.92
N ASN A 189 2.17 -0.05 -0.02
CA ASN A 189 1.27 1.04 0.32
C ASN A 189 0.01 0.40 0.90
N ILE A 190 -0.31 0.70 2.15
CA ILE A 190 -1.53 0.23 2.83
C ILE A 190 -2.70 1.17 2.60
N GLY A 191 -2.59 2.10 1.64
CA GLY A 191 -3.65 3.01 1.28
C GLY A 191 -4.03 3.96 2.42
N ASN A 192 -5.27 4.41 2.37
CA ASN A 192 -5.82 5.37 3.30
C ASN A 192 -6.18 4.70 4.61
N PRO A 193 -6.20 5.45 5.73
CA PRO A 193 -6.61 4.94 7.02
C PRO A 193 -8.14 4.83 7.05
N ILE A 194 -8.72 4.03 6.14
CA ILE A 194 -10.16 3.92 5.86
C ILE A 194 -10.99 3.81 7.15
N PRO A 195 -10.62 2.94 8.14
CA PRO A 195 -11.40 2.83 9.37
C PRO A 195 -11.53 4.11 10.18
N PHE A 196 -10.60 5.07 10.00
CA PHE A 196 -10.47 6.28 10.81
C PHE A 196 -10.76 7.57 10.03
N ARG A 197 -11.07 7.47 8.72
CA ARG A 197 -11.15 8.61 7.79
C ARG A 197 -12.04 9.74 8.34
N ASP A 198 -13.24 9.41 8.77
CA ASP A 198 -14.24 10.37 9.28
C ASP A 198 -13.83 11.13 10.55
N GLN A 199 -12.78 10.66 11.22
CA GLN A 199 -12.29 11.23 12.48
C GLN A 199 -11.00 12.03 12.31
N LEU A 200 -10.42 12.06 11.12
CA LEU A 200 -9.23 12.86 10.83
C LEU A 200 -9.61 14.33 10.69
N VAL A 201 -8.90 15.19 11.42
CA VAL A 201 -9.12 16.64 11.39
C VAL A 201 -7.92 17.36 10.81
N ALA A 202 -8.19 18.25 9.85
CA ALA A 202 -7.18 19.07 9.21
C ALA A 202 -6.37 19.91 10.21
N GLY A 203 -5.05 19.95 10.02
CA GLY A 203 -4.13 20.70 10.86
C GLY A 203 -3.74 20.00 12.16
N GLU A 204 -4.35 18.86 12.48
CA GLU A 204 -4.00 18.08 13.66
C GLU A 204 -2.90 17.05 13.40
N LYS A 205 -2.32 16.56 14.49
CA LYS A 205 -1.24 15.58 14.47
C LYS A 205 -1.73 14.26 15.06
N TYR A 206 -1.36 13.16 14.41
CA TYR A 206 -1.67 11.80 14.82
C TYR A 206 -0.39 10.95 14.89
N GLU A 207 -0.49 9.79 15.52
CA GLU A 207 0.55 8.77 15.60
C GLU A 207 -0.04 7.42 15.18
N LEU A 208 0.51 6.85 14.11
CA LEU A 208 0.22 5.50 13.67
C LEU A 208 1.13 4.54 14.44
N LEU A 209 0.57 3.46 14.97
CA LEU A 209 1.30 2.45 15.74
C LEU A 209 0.97 1.06 15.21
N TRP A 210 2.02 0.29 14.93
CA TRP A 210 1.91 -1.16 14.81
C TRP A 210 1.94 -1.80 16.20
N PRO A 211 0.85 -2.40 16.70
CA PRO A 211 0.81 -2.98 18.04
C PRO A 211 1.59 -4.31 18.12
N GLY A 212 1.86 -4.95 16.99
CA GLY A 212 2.34 -6.33 16.93
C GLY A 212 1.17 -7.32 16.90
N ALA A 213 1.37 -8.45 16.24
CA ALA A 213 0.32 -9.44 16.05
C ALA A 213 0.86 -10.84 15.77
N GLU A 214 0.06 -11.85 16.09
CA GLU A 214 0.30 -13.25 15.74
C GLU A 214 -0.45 -13.59 14.45
N TYR A 215 0.24 -14.20 13.50
CA TYR A 215 -0.26 -14.48 12.17
C TYR A 215 -0.29 -15.98 11.90
N ALA A 216 -1.43 -16.45 11.41
CA ALA A 216 -1.67 -17.85 11.08
C ALA A 216 -1.33 -18.19 9.63
N LEU A 217 -1.60 -17.28 8.69
CA LEU A 217 -1.49 -17.53 7.26
C LEU A 217 -0.05 -17.37 6.75
N TRP A 218 0.81 -18.33 7.08
CA TRP A 218 2.18 -18.41 6.59
C TRP A 218 2.65 -19.88 6.50
N ASP A 219 3.66 -20.14 5.66
CA ASP A 219 4.35 -21.45 5.61
C ASP A 219 5.80 -21.29 5.08
N TRP A 220 6.60 -22.34 5.23
CA TRP A 220 7.93 -22.45 4.65
C TRP A 220 7.88 -22.96 3.22
N GLY A 221 8.60 -22.29 2.31
CA GLY A 221 8.71 -22.67 0.90
C GLY A 221 8.37 -21.50 -0.01
N THR A 222 8.13 -21.82 -1.27
CA THR A 222 7.82 -20.85 -2.33
C THR A 222 6.33 -20.83 -2.66
N LEU A 223 5.85 -19.76 -3.27
CA LEU A 223 4.47 -19.68 -3.78
C LEU A 223 4.20 -20.81 -4.78
N ARG A 224 5.18 -21.13 -5.63
CA ARG A 224 5.08 -22.20 -6.63
C ARG A 224 4.82 -23.58 -5.99
N GLU A 225 5.42 -23.86 -4.85
CA GLU A 225 5.23 -25.12 -4.12
C GLU A 225 3.85 -25.21 -3.47
N HIS A 226 3.22 -24.07 -3.16
CA HIS A 226 1.97 -24.00 -2.40
C HIS A 226 0.72 -23.81 -3.25
N VAL A 227 0.83 -23.76 -4.58
CA VAL A 227 -0.35 -23.64 -5.45
C VAL A 227 -1.36 -24.75 -5.14
N SER A 228 -2.60 -24.36 -4.87
CA SER A 228 -3.71 -25.26 -4.47
C SER A 228 -3.47 -26.03 -3.17
N HIS A 229 -2.57 -25.53 -2.31
CA HIS A 229 -2.36 -26.05 -0.96
C HIS A 229 -2.94 -25.10 0.08
N LYS A 230 -3.39 -25.67 1.20
CA LYS A 230 -3.83 -24.89 2.35
C LYS A 230 -2.63 -24.33 3.10
N VAL A 231 -2.76 -23.10 3.56
CA VAL A 231 -1.83 -22.39 4.44
C VAL A 231 -2.62 -21.92 5.66
N GLY A 232 -2.13 -22.18 6.87
CA GLY A 232 -2.79 -21.76 8.10
C GLY A 232 -2.82 -22.81 9.22
N VAL A 233 -3.60 -22.53 10.27
CA VAL A 233 -3.64 -23.37 11.48
C VAL A 233 -4.03 -24.83 11.23
N ASP A 234 -4.87 -25.12 10.23
CA ASP A 234 -5.33 -26.48 9.94
C ASP A 234 -4.21 -27.38 9.39
N THR A 235 -3.09 -26.81 8.94
CA THR A 235 -1.90 -27.58 8.52
C THR A 235 -1.04 -28.02 9.70
N GLY A 236 -1.36 -27.56 10.92
CA GLY A 236 -0.62 -27.88 12.15
C GLY A 236 0.63 -27.04 12.36
N GLY A 237 0.86 -26.01 11.55
CA GLY A 237 1.97 -25.06 11.70
C GLY A 237 1.82 -24.12 12.90
N PRO A 238 2.92 -23.63 13.50
CA PRO A 238 2.87 -22.60 14.53
C PRO A 238 2.44 -21.24 13.93
N ARG A 239 2.03 -20.28 14.76
CA ARG A 239 1.80 -18.89 14.32
C ARG A 239 3.13 -18.13 14.27
N VAL A 240 3.29 -17.26 13.28
CA VAL A 240 4.42 -16.33 13.22
C VAL A 240 4.09 -15.07 14.00
N PHE A 241 5.08 -14.48 14.66
CA PHE A 241 4.90 -13.25 15.43
C PHE A 241 5.51 -12.05 14.71
N PHE A 242 4.71 -11.01 14.49
CA PHE A 242 5.19 -9.70 14.04
C PHE A 242 5.38 -8.78 15.25
N PRO A 243 6.62 -8.36 15.55
CA PRO A 243 6.89 -7.51 16.69
C PRO A 243 6.25 -6.13 16.52
N GLY A 244 5.63 -5.66 17.61
CA GLY A 244 5.06 -4.32 17.70
C GLY A 244 6.11 -3.24 17.97
N GLY A 245 5.67 -1.98 17.85
CA GLY A 245 6.45 -0.81 18.26
C GLY A 245 6.89 0.10 17.12
N ALA A 246 6.65 -0.27 15.86
CA ALA A 246 6.83 0.64 14.74
C ALA A 246 5.80 1.79 14.86
N THR A 247 6.28 3.03 14.81
CA THR A 247 5.42 4.22 14.87
C THR A 247 5.75 5.23 13.79
N SER A 248 4.75 6.00 13.37
CA SER A 248 4.95 7.16 12.52
C SER A 248 4.08 8.33 12.97
N SER A 249 4.68 9.52 12.99
CA SER A 249 3.94 10.76 13.16
C SER A 249 3.24 11.13 11.86
N ILE A 250 1.94 11.40 11.95
CA ILE A 250 1.11 11.84 10.83
C ILE A 250 0.71 13.29 11.07
N THR A 251 0.89 14.14 10.06
CA THR A 251 0.32 15.49 10.06
C THR A 251 -0.79 15.53 9.03
N VAL A 252 -2.00 15.80 9.48
CA VAL A 252 -3.16 15.87 8.59
C VAL A 252 -3.25 17.28 8.04
N LYS A 253 -3.38 17.41 6.72
CA LYS A 253 -3.61 18.68 6.05
C LYS A 253 -4.91 18.60 5.25
N GLN A 254 -5.57 19.74 5.17
CA GLN A 254 -6.58 19.99 4.16
C GLN A 254 -5.96 21.03 3.24
N GLU A 255 -5.91 20.74 1.95
CA GLU A 255 -5.34 21.68 1.00
C GLU A 255 -6.35 22.82 0.77
N ALA A 256 -5.87 24.06 0.85
CA ALA A 256 -6.75 25.25 0.75
C ALA A 256 -7.36 25.44 -0.65
N ASN A 257 -6.98 24.60 -1.60
CA ASN A 257 -7.63 24.47 -2.88
C ASN A 257 -8.13 23.05 -2.99
N VAL A 258 -9.45 22.90 -3.08
CA VAL A 258 -10.06 21.80 -3.82
C VAL A 258 -9.37 21.82 -5.18
N TRP A 259 -8.36 20.97 -5.37
CA TRP A 259 -8.07 20.53 -6.72
C TRP A 259 -9.35 19.80 -7.08
N LYS A 260 -10.30 20.47 -7.75
CA LYS A 260 -11.30 19.75 -8.52
C LYS A 260 -10.44 18.92 -9.44
N PRO A 261 -10.37 17.59 -9.30
CA PRO A 261 -9.58 16.78 -10.21
C PRO A 261 -10.12 17.16 -11.58
N THR A 262 -9.34 17.91 -12.34
CA THR A 262 -9.75 18.21 -13.69
C THR A 262 -9.30 16.96 -14.40
N ALA A 263 -10.26 16.11 -14.76
CA ALA A 263 -9.97 14.89 -15.50
C ALA A 263 -8.99 15.28 -16.62
N PRO A 264 -7.80 14.65 -16.73
CA PRO A 264 -6.85 14.98 -17.76
C PRO A 264 -7.58 14.96 -19.09
N SER A 265 -7.43 16.04 -19.87
CA SER A 265 -8.01 16.08 -21.20
C SER A 265 -7.49 14.88 -21.98
N PRO A 266 -8.37 14.15 -22.70
CA PRO A 266 -7.94 13.00 -23.47
C PRO A 266 -6.73 13.35 -24.32
N ILE A 267 -5.70 12.50 -24.25
CA ILE A 267 -4.51 12.62 -25.09
C ILE A 267 -5.00 12.63 -26.54
N GLY A 268 -4.82 13.77 -27.20
CA GLY A 268 -5.17 13.92 -28.60
C GLY A 268 -4.29 13.04 -29.48
N GLU A 269 -4.65 12.90 -30.75
CA GLU A 269 -3.75 12.32 -31.75
C GLU A 269 -2.57 13.29 -31.98
N PHE A 270 -1.58 13.27 -31.08
CA PHE A 270 -0.35 14.06 -31.20
C PHE A 270 0.45 13.63 -32.42
N SER A 271 1.36 14.48 -32.91
CA SER A 271 2.29 14.12 -33.98
C SER A 271 3.21 12.99 -33.51
N ARG A 272 2.88 11.76 -33.88
CA ARG A 272 3.65 10.56 -33.54
C ARG A 272 5.00 10.61 -34.27
N PRO A 273 6.13 10.34 -33.60
CA PRO A 273 7.41 10.26 -34.29
C PRO A 273 7.33 9.24 -35.44
N PRO A 274 7.84 9.55 -36.64
CA PRO A 274 7.79 8.63 -37.76
C PRO A 274 8.41 7.27 -37.40
N GLY A 275 7.74 6.19 -37.81
CA GLY A 275 8.14 4.82 -37.50
C GLY A 275 7.65 4.28 -36.15
N THR A 276 6.99 5.09 -35.33
CA THR A 276 6.42 4.64 -34.04
C THR A 276 5.11 3.87 -34.25
N PRO A 277 4.85 2.78 -33.53
CA PRO A 277 3.58 2.07 -33.59
C PRO A 277 2.37 2.94 -33.25
N CYS A 278 1.29 2.74 -33.98
CA CYS A 278 0.05 3.48 -33.81
C CYS A 278 -1.03 2.62 -33.16
N LEU A 279 -1.40 2.92 -31.92
CA LEU A 279 -2.50 2.26 -31.21
C LEU A 279 -3.75 3.16 -31.14
N SER A 280 -4.91 2.54 -30.97
CA SER A 280 -6.18 3.20 -30.65
C SER A 280 -7.01 2.33 -29.71
N VAL A 281 -7.74 2.97 -28.80
CA VAL A 281 -8.58 2.30 -27.79
C VAL A 281 -10.05 2.65 -28.02
N THR A 282 -10.90 1.64 -27.92
CA THR A 282 -12.37 1.78 -27.96
C THR A 282 -12.99 1.05 -26.78
N LEU A 283 -14.01 1.64 -26.17
CA LEU A 283 -14.71 1.10 -25.02
C LEU A 283 -16.15 0.76 -25.39
N GLU A 284 -16.64 -0.37 -24.90
CA GLU A 284 -18.01 -0.83 -25.04
C GLU A 284 -18.52 -1.31 -23.67
N GLY A 285 -19.79 -1.04 -23.35
CA GLY A 285 -20.35 -1.46 -22.07
C GLY A 285 -21.87 -1.32 -22.06
N PRO A 286 -22.55 -1.89 -21.05
CA PRO A 286 -23.98 -1.74 -20.89
C PRO A 286 -24.33 -0.28 -20.55
N SER A 287 -25.53 0.14 -20.93
CA SER A 287 -26.08 1.46 -20.61
C SER A 287 -26.78 1.53 -19.26
N GLU A 288 -26.91 0.41 -18.56
CA GLU A 288 -27.60 0.29 -17.28
C GLU A 288 -26.74 -0.52 -16.30
N MET A 289 -26.68 -0.05 -15.05
CA MET A 289 -26.04 -0.74 -13.94
C MET A 289 -27.03 -0.87 -12.79
N VAL A 290 -27.27 -2.10 -12.33
CA VAL A 290 -28.11 -2.31 -11.14
C VAL A 290 -27.35 -1.82 -9.91
N LEU A 291 -27.99 -1.00 -9.07
CA LEU A 291 -27.38 -0.51 -7.83
C LEU A 291 -26.83 -1.66 -6.98
N GLY A 292 -25.57 -1.54 -6.54
CA GLY A 292 -24.87 -2.58 -5.77
C GLY A 292 -24.46 -3.82 -6.57
N LYS A 293 -24.55 -3.78 -7.90
CA LYS A 293 -23.95 -4.76 -8.82
C LYS A 293 -22.76 -4.14 -9.54
N SER A 294 -22.08 -4.95 -10.32
CA SER A 294 -20.93 -4.56 -11.11
C SER A 294 -21.28 -4.68 -12.59
N ILE A 295 -20.74 -3.80 -13.44
CA ILE A 295 -20.90 -3.89 -14.90
C ILE A 295 -19.60 -4.27 -15.58
N PRO A 296 -19.66 -5.17 -16.57
CA PRO A 296 -18.51 -5.42 -17.42
C PRO A 296 -18.36 -4.30 -18.45
N VAL A 297 -17.15 -3.76 -18.57
CA VAL A 297 -16.75 -2.81 -19.61
C VAL A 297 -15.68 -3.50 -20.44
N THR A 298 -15.91 -3.54 -21.74
CA THR A 298 -15.04 -4.16 -22.72
C THR A 298 -14.16 -3.11 -23.35
N MET A 299 -12.85 -3.29 -23.24
CA MET A 299 -11.84 -2.45 -23.87
C MET A 299 -11.28 -3.18 -25.10
N LYS A 300 -11.19 -2.48 -26.22
CA LYS A 300 -10.65 -2.98 -27.46
C LYS A 300 -9.51 -2.09 -27.93
N VAL A 301 -8.31 -2.67 -27.98
CA VAL A 301 -7.07 -2.04 -28.41
C VAL A 301 -6.75 -2.49 -29.82
N THR A 302 -6.50 -1.56 -30.73
CA THR A 302 -6.22 -1.86 -32.15
C THR A 302 -4.85 -1.33 -32.56
N TYR A 303 -4.07 -2.17 -33.24
CA TYR A 303 -2.81 -1.76 -33.84
C TYR A 303 -3.01 -1.31 -35.29
N ASN A 304 -2.84 0.00 -35.54
CA ASN A 304 -3.14 0.64 -36.82
C ASN A 304 -1.93 0.72 -37.77
N GLY A 305 -0.80 0.09 -37.42
CA GLY A 305 0.45 0.13 -38.19
C GLY A 305 1.43 1.19 -37.67
N LEU A 306 2.36 1.64 -38.52
CA LEU A 306 3.40 2.60 -38.12
C LEU A 306 3.04 4.04 -38.53
N ALA A 307 3.47 5.00 -37.73
CA ALA A 307 3.35 6.42 -38.05
C ALA A 307 4.21 6.79 -39.27
N ASN A 308 3.63 7.50 -40.23
CA ASN A 308 4.37 8.10 -41.34
C ASN A 308 4.99 9.46 -40.94
N GLU A 309 5.63 10.15 -41.88
CA GLU A 309 6.21 11.51 -41.68
C GLU A 309 5.20 12.56 -41.21
N ARG A 310 3.90 12.30 -41.34
CA ARG A 310 2.80 13.17 -40.89
C ARG A 310 2.18 12.71 -39.58
N GLY A 311 2.67 11.62 -38.99
CA GLY A 311 2.09 10.98 -37.81
C GLY A 311 0.86 10.12 -38.08
N GLU A 312 0.47 9.92 -39.33
CA GLU A 312 -0.70 9.10 -39.70
C GLU A 312 -0.32 7.61 -39.73
N ALA A 313 -1.23 6.75 -39.29
CA ALA A 313 -0.99 5.31 -39.24
C ALA A 313 -1.03 4.67 -40.65
N VAL A 314 0.01 3.89 -40.98
CA VAL A 314 0.14 3.18 -42.25
C VAL A 314 0.31 1.69 -41.99
N LEU A 315 -0.67 0.89 -42.42
CA LEU A 315 -0.64 -0.57 -42.30
C LEU A 315 0.32 -1.24 -43.28
N ALA A 316 0.49 -0.67 -44.48
CA ALA A 316 1.24 -1.29 -45.55
C ALA A 316 2.71 -1.50 -45.17
N GLY A 317 3.16 -2.76 -45.15
CA GLY A 317 4.53 -3.12 -44.80
C GLY A 317 4.85 -3.05 -43.30
N SER A 318 3.86 -2.80 -42.44
CA SER A 318 4.04 -2.87 -41.00
C SER A 318 4.31 -4.31 -40.56
N LYS A 319 5.25 -4.49 -39.64
CA LYS A 319 5.50 -5.76 -38.95
C LYS A 319 4.51 -5.95 -37.79
N PRO A 320 4.35 -7.17 -37.26
CA PRO A 320 3.67 -7.36 -35.99
C PRO A 320 4.33 -6.54 -34.88
N LEU A 321 3.54 -6.12 -33.90
CA LEU A 321 3.97 -5.34 -32.76
C LEU A 321 3.87 -6.19 -31.49
N ILE A 322 4.93 -6.22 -30.69
CA ILE A 322 4.90 -6.75 -29.34
C ILE A 322 4.99 -5.59 -28.34
N ILE A 323 4.00 -5.48 -27.46
CA ILE A 323 3.92 -4.52 -26.34
C ILE A 323 3.56 -5.25 -25.06
N GLN A 324 3.77 -4.62 -23.92
CA GLN A 324 3.32 -5.15 -22.64
C GLN A 324 1.84 -4.84 -22.40
N SER A 325 1.10 -5.76 -21.76
CA SER A 325 -0.34 -5.65 -21.56
C SER A 325 -0.76 -4.61 -20.52
N LEU A 326 0.13 -4.23 -19.60
CA LEU A 326 -0.20 -3.40 -18.44
C LEU A 326 -0.27 -1.90 -18.72
N SER A 327 0.13 -1.46 -19.92
CA SER A 327 -0.08 -0.09 -20.40
C SER A 327 -1.55 0.26 -20.65
N PHE A 328 -2.49 -0.59 -20.22
CA PHE A 328 -3.92 -0.37 -20.23
C PHE A 328 -4.54 -0.55 -18.85
N SER A 329 -3.75 -0.32 -17.79
CA SER A 329 -4.20 -0.42 -16.41
C SER A 329 -5.28 0.62 -16.07
N PHE A 330 -6.00 0.36 -14.99
CA PHE A 330 -7.16 1.14 -14.58
C PHE A 330 -6.87 2.62 -14.22
N SER A 331 -5.61 3.00 -13.99
CA SER A 331 -5.20 4.39 -13.75
C SER A 331 -5.33 5.29 -14.99
N SER A 332 -5.48 4.70 -16.17
CA SER A 332 -5.56 5.41 -17.46
C SER A 332 -7.01 5.74 -17.85
N PHE A 333 -7.94 5.70 -16.88
CA PHE A 333 -9.36 5.96 -17.06
C PHE A 333 -9.84 7.16 -16.24
N ASN A 334 -10.68 7.98 -16.86
CA ASN A 334 -11.47 9.00 -16.20
C ASN A 334 -12.86 8.44 -15.90
N PHE A 335 -13.28 8.60 -14.64
CA PHE A 335 -14.64 8.31 -14.21
C PHE A 335 -15.34 9.62 -13.85
N HIS A 336 -16.55 9.80 -14.36
CA HIS A 336 -17.39 10.95 -14.02
C HIS A 336 -18.74 10.46 -13.54
N ARG A 337 -19.30 11.16 -12.56
CA ARG A 337 -20.66 10.99 -12.09
C ARG A 337 -21.48 12.19 -12.50
N ARG A 338 -22.77 11.98 -12.69
CA ARG A 338 -23.78 13.03 -12.77
C ARG A 338 -24.95 12.58 -11.92
N ARG A 339 -25.23 13.34 -10.85
CA ARG A 339 -26.32 13.04 -9.93
C ARG A 339 -27.66 13.22 -10.64
N HIS A 340 -28.62 12.37 -10.30
CA HIS A 340 -30.00 12.62 -10.65
C HIS A 340 -30.54 13.75 -9.77
N ASP A 341 -31.21 14.75 -10.35
CA ASP A 341 -31.85 15.80 -9.55
C ASP A 341 -33.04 15.21 -8.78
N TYR A 342 -32.85 14.93 -7.50
CA TYR A 342 -33.91 14.44 -6.60
C TYR A 342 -34.92 15.53 -6.22
N ASP A 343 -34.57 16.82 -6.39
CA ASP A 343 -35.37 17.98 -5.99
C ASP A 343 -35.52 19.01 -7.14
N GLN A 344 -36.32 18.72 -8.17
CA GLN A 344 -36.82 19.77 -9.07
C GLN A 344 -37.96 20.54 -8.41
N GLY A 345 -37.58 21.45 -7.51
CA GLY A 345 -38.39 22.59 -7.09
C GLY A 345 -37.70 23.88 -7.49
N ASP A 346 -38.06 24.43 -8.65
CA ASP A 346 -37.73 25.79 -9.12
C ASP A 346 -36.23 26.15 -9.24
N SER A 347 -35.56 25.71 -10.32
CA SER A 347 -34.66 26.60 -11.06
C SER A 347 -34.52 26.15 -12.51
N ASP A 348 -34.83 27.06 -13.43
CA ASP A 348 -34.65 26.89 -14.86
C ASP A 348 -33.17 26.69 -15.24
N ASP A 349 -32.92 25.74 -16.14
CA ASP A 349 -31.91 25.75 -17.22
C ASP A 349 -30.45 25.30 -17.02
N ASP A 350 -30.06 24.58 -15.97
CA ASP A 350 -28.76 23.89 -15.96
C ASP A 350 -28.92 22.38 -15.74
N ASP A 351 -28.71 21.57 -16.80
CA ASP A 351 -28.52 20.12 -16.65
C ASP A 351 -27.41 19.87 -15.62
N PRO A 352 -27.55 18.91 -14.68
CA PRO A 352 -26.53 18.66 -13.68
C PRO A 352 -25.18 18.38 -14.37
N GLU A 353 -24.14 19.14 -13.98
CA GLU A 353 -22.81 19.02 -14.56
C GLU A 353 -22.18 17.65 -14.24
N TRP A 354 -21.31 17.17 -15.13
CA TRP A 354 -20.50 15.98 -14.87
C TRP A 354 -19.41 16.33 -13.84
N GLU A 355 -19.44 15.66 -12.69
CA GLU A 355 -18.40 15.73 -11.67
C GLU A 355 -17.37 14.62 -11.88
N VAL A 356 -16.08 14.94 -11.79
CA VAL A 356 -15.02 13.92 -11.83
C VAL A 356 -15.10 13.11 -10.56
N TYR A 357 -15.25 11.80 -10.72
CA TYR A 357 -15.14 10.86 -9.63
C TYR A 357 -13.70 10.39 -9.58
N VAL A 358 -13.01 10.79 -8.52
CA VAL A 358 -11.75 10.17 -8.12
C VAL A 358 -12.11 9.33 -6.91
N ASP A 359 -11.98 8.02 -7.04
CA ASP A 359 -11.91 7.20 -5.84
C ASP A 359 -10.52 7.39 -5.25
N ASP A 360 -10.46 7.72 -3.97
CA ASP A 360 -9.23 7.87 -3.21
C ASP A 360 -8.41 6.57 -3.19
N ASP A 361 -9.03 5.43 -3.55
CA ASP A 361 -8.40 4.12 -3.62
C ASP A 361 -7.95 3.70 -5.04
N TRP A 362 -8.39 4.39 -6.11
CA TRP A 362 -8.09 4.01 -7.51
C TRP A 362 -6.63 4.26 -7.91
N ASN A 363 -5.94 5.13 -7.17
CA ASN A 363 -4.53 5.48 -7.37
C ASN A 363 -3.57 4.63 -6.50
N ASN A 364 -4.08 3.61 -5.82
CA ASN A 364 -3.21 2.63 -5.18
C ASN A 364 -2.63 1.71 -6.25
N LEU A 365 -1.57 2.20 -6.91
CA LEU A 365 -0.54 1.36 -7.52
C LEU A 365 -0.11 0.35 -6.44
N TYR A 366 -0.73 -0.82 -6.51
CA TYR A 366 -0.46 -1.91 -5.61
C TYR A 366 1.00 -2.32 -5.79
N TYR A 367 1.71 -2.34 -4.66
CA TYR A 367 2.83 -3.24 -4.36
C TYR A 367 4.24 -2.78 -4.84
N LEU A 368 5.11 -2.45 -3.86
CA LEU A 368 6.57 -2.40 -4.04
C LEU A 368 7.23 -3.60 -3.34
N PRO A 369 7.19 -4.85 -3.83
CA PRO A 369 8.25 -5.77 -3.43
C PRO A 369 9.59 -5.13 -3.82
N ASP A 370 10.62 -5.24 -2.99
CA ASP A 370 12.02 -5.06 -3.41
C ASP A 370 12.41 -6.28 -4.27
N GLY A 371 11.57 -6.56 -5.27
CA GLY A 371 11.64 -7.72 -6.14
C GLY A 371 12.77 -7.48 -7.11
N SER A 372 13.72 -8.41 -7.12
CA SER A 372 14.71 -8.48 -8.18
C SER A 372 13.99 -8.51 -9.52
N ASP A 373 14.43 -7.65 -10.44
CA ASP A 373 14.13 -7.73 -11.86
C ASP A 373 14.04 -9.19 -12.32
N ILE A 374 12.88 -9.58 -12.83
CA ILE A 374 12.62 -10.93 -13.34
C ILE A 374 12.86 -10.97 -14.83
N GLU A 375 13.55 -12.01 -15.29
CA GLU A 375 13.67 -12.28 -16.72
C GLU A 375 12.33 -12.82 -17.24
N ALA A 376 11.74 -12.11 -18.19
CA ALA A 376 10.51 -12.50 -18.88
C ALA A 376 10.80 -12.69 -20.37
N ASN A 377 10.16 -13.67 -20.99
CA ASN A 377 10.24 -13.85 -22.43
C ASN A 377 9.14 -13.01 -23.08
N VAL A 378 9.46 -12.28 -24.15
CA VAL A 378 8.49 -11.41 -24.82
C VAL A 378 7.40 -12.20 -25.56
N THR A 379 7.50 -13.53 -25.59
CA THR A 379 6.49 -14.45 -26.09
C THR A 379 5.58 -15.03 -25.00
N ASP A 380 5.70 -14.56 -23.75
CA ASP A 380 4.78 -14.89 -22.66
C ASP A 380 3.42 -14.16 -22.84
N GLU A 381 2.42 -14.47 -22.00
CA GLU A 381 1.02 -14.01 -22.16
C GLU A 381 0.83 -12.53 -21.81
N GLU A 382 1.69 -12.02 -20.93
CA GLU A 382 1.80 -10.63 -20.45
C GLU A 382 2.25 -9.68 -21.58
N PHE A 383 2.80 -10.22 -22.67
CA PHE A 383 3.15 -9.48 -23.86
C PHE A 383 2.10 -9.71 -24.96
N TRP A 384 1.51 -8.62 -25.42
CA TRP A 384 0.56 -8.63 -26.53
C TRP A 384 1.31 -8.55 -27.85
N CYS A 385 1.13 -9.57 -28.69
CA CYS A 385 1.60 -9.58 -30.06
C CYS A 385 0.42 -9.29 -31.00
N LEU A 386 0.40 -8.12 -31.62
CA LEU A 386 -0.68 -7.64 -32.50
C LEU A 386 -0.19 -7.58 -33.95
N GLN A 387 -0.94 -8.17 -34.86
CA GLN A 387 -0.77 -7.98 -36.30
C GLN A 387 -1.25 -6.58 -36.72
N PRO A 388 -0.70 -5.98 -37.79
CA PRO A 388 -1.23 -4.75 -38.33
C PRO A 388 -2.73 -4.90 -38.68
N GLY A 389 -3.57 -4.05 -38.08
CA GLY A 389 -5.02 -4.07 -38.20
C GLY A 389 -5.73 -5.02 -37.23
N GLU A 390 -5.00 -5.76 -36.41
CA GLU A 390 -5.57 -6.61 -35.38
C GLU A 390 -6.05 -5.79 -34.19
N SER A 391 -7.16 -6.23 -33.61
CA SER A 391 -7.64 -5.73 -32.33
C SER A 391 -7.62 -6.84 -31.30
N ARG A 392 -7.16 -6.51 -30.09
CA ARG A 392 -7.30 -7.35 -28.91
C ARG A 392 -8.32 -6.73 -27.96
N THR A 393 -9.11 -7.60 -27.36
CA THR A 393 -10.18 -7.20 -26.45
C THR A 393 -9.89 -7.74 -25.06
N ASP A 394 -10.09 -6.89 -24.07
CA ASP A 394 -10.05 -7.23 -22.65
C ASP A 394 -11.30 -6.72 -21.96
N GLN A 395 -11.65 -7.27 -20.81
CA GLN A 395 -12.84 -6.89 -20.06
C GLN A 395 -12.48 -6.60 -18.62
N PHE A 396 -12.89 -5.42 -18.16
CA PHE A 396 -12.80 -5.05 -16.76
C PHE A 396 -14.19 -4.88 -16.15
N THR A 397 -14.26 -4.92 -14.84
CA THR A 397 -15.52 -4.75 -14.13
C THR A 397 -15.49 -3.42 -13.37
N CYS A 398 -16.52 -2.60 -13.54
CA CYS A 398 -16.76 -1.43 -12.72
C CYS A 398 -17.73 -1.79 -11.58
N SER A 399 -17.26 -1.73 -10.34
CA SER A 399 -18.02 -2.06 -9.12
C SER A 399 -18.02 -0.95 -8.08
N GLU A 400 -17.02 -0.06 -8.11
CA GLU A 400 -16.83 1.01 -7.14
C GLU A 400 -17.58 2.24 -7.62
N LEU A 401 -18.75 2.47 -7.00
CA LEU A 401 -19.55 3.66 -7.19
C LEU A 401 -19.42 4.54 -5.95
N HIS A 402 -19.68 5.83 -6.12
CA HIS A 402 -19.66 6.79 -5.01
C HIS A 402 -20.63 6.35 -3.88
N GLU A 403 -20.28 6.56 -2.62
CA GLU A 403 -21.09 6.11 -1.48
C GLU A 403 -22.55 6.65 -1.51
N GLU A 404 -22.72 7.91 -1.92
CA GLU A 404 -24.03 8.54 -2.12
C GLU A 404 -24.73 8.16 -3.43
N THR A 405 -24.28 7.13 -4.15
CA THR A 405 -24.91 6.72 -5.42
C THR A 405 -26.35 6.29 -5.19
N ALA A 406 -27.25 6.85 -5.99
CA ALA A 406 -28.66 6.50 -5.96
C ALA A 406 -29.22 6.24 -7.36
N VAL A 407 -30.39 5.59 -7.39
CA VAL A 407 -31.07 5.22 -8.63
C VAL A 407 -31.39 6.48 -9.45
N GLY A 408 -31.01 6.47 -10.72
CA GLY A 408 -31.14 7.59 -11.65
C GLY A 408 -29.80 8.30 -11.92
N ASP A 409 -28.79 8.14 -11.06
CA ASP A 409 -27.47 8.72 -11.30
C ASP A 409 -26.87 8.17 -12.59
N SER A 410 -26.12 9.01 -13.32
CA SER A 410 -25.39 8.60 -14.52
C SER A 410 -23.89 8.58 -14.26
N TYR A 411 -23.21 7.63 -14.86
CA TYR A 411 -21.76 7.53 -14.85
C TYR A 411 -21.20 7.52 -16.26
N ARG A 412 -19.99 8.06 -16.42
CA ARG A 412 -19.26 8.12 -17.68
C ARG A 412 -17.83 7.66 -17.46
N ILE A 413 -17.42 6.68 -18.25
CA ILE A 413 -16.06 6.13 -18.29
C ILE A 413 -15.40 6.58 -19.60
N GLN A 414 -14.14 6.98 -19.53
CA GLN A 414 -13.31 7.24 -20.69
C GLN A 414 -11.88 6.80 -20.42
N TYR A 415 -11.25 6.06 -21.33
CA TYR A 415 -9.79 5.91 -21.30
C TYR A 415 -9.19 7.23 -21.76
N TRP A 416 -8.41 7.91 -20.92
CA TRP A 416 -7.93 9.26 -21.23
C TRP A 416 -6.66 9.26 -22.07
N GLY A 417 -5.96 8.12 -22.16
CA GLY A 417 -4.71 7.98 -22.87
C GLY A 417 -3.64 7.42 -21.95
N ASP A 418 -2.58 6.89 -22.55
CA ASP A 418 -1.40 6.44 -21.82
C ASP A 418 -0.21 6.39 -22.79
N SER A 419 0.94 5.96 -22.28
CA SER A 419 2.14 5.80 -23.06
C SER A 419 2.83 4.45 -22.80
N VAL A 420 3.48 3.92 -23.82
CA VAL A 420 4.16 2.61 -23.77
C VAL A 420 5.65 2.82 -24.02
N GLU A 421 6.43 2.71 -22.95
CA GLU A 421 7.87 2.92 -22.97
C GLU A 421 8.61 1.81 -23.75
N TRP A 422 8.19 0.56 -23.60
CA TRP A 422 8.84 -0.59 -24.23
C TRP A 422 7.99 -1.29 -25.30
N TRP A 423 8.60 -1.51 -26.47
CA TRP A 423 7.98 -2.21 -27.60
C TRP A 423 9.03 -2.74 -28.59
N ILE A 424 8.64 -3.76 -29.36
CA ILE A 424 9.46 -4.35 -30.42
C ILE A 424 8.62 -4.75 -31.64
N LEU A 425 9.20 -4.64 -32.83
CA LEU A 425 8.56 -5.04 -34.09
C LEU A 425 9.08 -6.37 -34.57
N GLY A 426 8.15 -7.29 -34.82
CA GLY A 426 8.40 -8.66 -35.24
C GLY A 426 7.38 -9.60 -34.61
N GLY A 427 7.19 -10.76 -35.21
CA GLY A 427 6.30 -11.78 -34.64
C GLY A 427 6.95 -12.53 -33.48
N ARG A 428 6.15 -13.31 -32.74
CA ARG A 428 6.67 -14.20 -31.68
C ARG A 428 7.77 -15.16 -32.19
N GLU A 429 7.69 -15.60 -33.44
CA GLU A 429 8.74 -16.45 -34.03
C GLU A 429 10.08 -15.71 -34.21
N GLU A 430 10.05 -14.42 -34.58
CA GLU A 430 11.25 -13.58 -34.74
C GLU A 430 11.88 -13.28 -33.37
N HIS A 431 11.06 -13.23 -32.33
CA HIS A 431 11.45 -12.87 -30.97
C HIS A 431 11.40 -14.02 -29.96
N ALA A 432 11.40 -15.28 -30.42
CA ALA A 432 11.30 -16.46 -29.56
C ALA A 432 12.38 -16.51 -28.47
N ASP A 433 13.59 -16.04 -28.80
CA ASP A 433 14.74 -15.99 -27.87
C ASP A 433 14.94 -14.61 -27.24
N THR A 434 14.00 -13.67 -27.43
CA THR A 434 14.09 -12.33 -26.84
C THR A 434 13.57 -12.35 -25.41
N THR A 435 14.44 -11.99 -24.48
CA THR A 435 14.13 -11.86 -23.06
C THR A 435 14.39 -10.42 -22.62
N VAL A 436 13.57 -9.94 -21.70
CA VAL A 436 13.65 -8.62 -21.09
C VAL A 436 13.64 -8.77 -19.58
N LYS A 437 14.15 -7.76 -18.88
CA LYS A 437 13.92 -7.69 -17.43
C LYS A 437 12.75 -6.82 -17.12
N VAL A 438 11.87 -7.37 -16.30
CA VAL A 438 10.64 -6.73 -15.88
C VAL A 438 10.76 -6.48 -14.37
N ASN A 439 10.50 -5.24 -13.95
CA ASN A 439 10.50 -4.89 -12.54
C ASN A 439 9.20 -5.40 -11.88
N TYR A 440 9.06 -5.19 -10.57
CA TYR A 440 7.88 -5.61 -9.82
C TYR A 440 6.60 -4.80 -10.15
N MET A 441 6.72 -3.62 -10.77
CA MET A 441 5.60 -2.87 -11.35
C MET A 441 5.17 -3.44 -12.71
N ASN A 442 5.87 -4.50 -13.14
CA ASN A 442 5.82 -5.03 -14.47
C ASN A 442 6.15 -3.99 -15.55
N ASP A 443 7.14 -3.13 -15.35
CA ASP A 443 7.74 -2.33 -16.43
C ASP A 443 8.99 -3.03 -16.95
N VAL A 444 9.24 -2.94 -18.25
CA VAL A 444 10.51 -3.39 -18.82
C VAL A 444 11.62 -2.40 -18.46
N VAL A 445 12.58 -2.85 -17.65
CA VAL A 445 13.73 -2.05 -17.18
C VAL A 445 15.04 -2.38 -17.88
N ASP A 446 15.12 -3.53 -18.55
CA ASP A 446 16.26 -3.96 -19.37
C ASP A 446 15.73 -4.54 -20.71
N PRO A 447 16.06 -3.93 -21.87
CA PRO A 447 17.02 -2.85 -22.05
C PRO A 447 16.52 -1.49 -21.55
N VAL A 448 17.42 -0.75 -20.89
CA VAL A 448 17.16 0.62 -20.41
C VAL A 448 16.72 1.52 -21.57
N ASP A 449 15.69 2.34 -21.34
CA ASP A 449 15.18 3.33 -22.30
C ASP A 449 14.77 2.71 -23.66
N ASN A 450 14.40 1.42 -23.67
CA ASN A 450 14.08 0.66 -24.89
C ASN A 450 15.12 0.86 -26.01
N GLU A 451 16.41 0.95 -25.63
CA GLU A 451 17.53 1.21 -26.55
C GLU A 451 17.43 2.56 -27.30
N GLY A 452 16.76 3.55 -26.72
CA GLY A 452 16.53 4.88 -27.28
C GLY A 452 15.41 4.96 -28.32
N LYS A 453 14.55 3.93 -28.41
CA LYS A 453 13.34 3.99 -29.26
C LYS A 453 12.33 4.99 -28.68
N PRO A 454 11.57 5.69 -29.54
CA PRO A 454 10.53 6.59 -29.06
C PRO A 454 9.41 5.80 -28.37
N GLU A 455 8.86 6.39 -27.32
CA GLU A 455 7.67 5.91 -26.63
C GLU A 455 6.43 5.93 -27.56
N ILE A 456 5.53 4.96 -27.40
CA ILE A 456 4.24 4.97 -28.09
C ILE A 456 3.25 5.83 -27.28
N THR A 457 2.66 6.83 -27.92
CA THR A 457 1.53 7.56 -27.34
C THR A 457 0.20 6.92 -27.75
N ILE A 458 -0.62 6.55 -26.77
CA ILE A 458 -1.95 6.00 -26.96
C ILE A 458 -2.99 7.11 -26.72
N PRO A 459 -3.83 7.45 -27.71
CA PRO A 459 -4.83 8.50 -27.56
C PRO A 459 -5.99 8.02 -26.67
N GLY A 460 -6.76 8.98 -26.14
CA GLY A 460 -7.97 8.68 -25.39
C GLY A 460 -9.06 8.01 -26.24
N SER A 461 -9.96 7.27 -25.60
CA SER A 461 -11.05 6.53 -26.23
C SER A 461 -12.34 7.35 -26.36
N ASN A 462 -13.35 6.72 -26.96
CA ASN A 462 -14.75 7.10 -26.77
C ASN A 462 -15.18 6.96 -25.30
N THR A 463 -16.34 7.52 -24.96
CA THR A 463 -16.97 7.37 -23.65
C THR A 463 -17.93 6.17 -23.64
N VAL A 464 -18.05 5.54 -22.48
CA VAL A 464 -19.15 4.63 -22.13
C VAL A 464 -19.96 5.29 -21.03
N GLU A 465 -21.26 5.39 -21.22
CA GLU A 465 -22.18 5.97 -20.23
C GLU A 465 -23.20 4.94 -19.78
N PHE A 466 -23.49 4.93 -18.49
CA PHE A 466 -24.51 4.07 -17.92
C PHE A 466 -25.30 4.78 -16.82
N VAL A 467 -26.54 4.35 -16.62
CA VAL A 467 -27.43 4.87 -15.60
C VAL A 467 -27.63 3.82 -14.51
N ILE A 468 -27.67 4.28 -13.26
CA ILE A 468 -27.97 3.43 -12.11
C ILE A 468 -29.46 3.14 -12.07
N VAL A 469 -29.81 1.86 -12.11
CA VAL A 469 -31.20 1.38 -12.08
C VAL A 469 -31.45 0.55 -10.83
N ASP A 470 -32.70 0.52 -10.38
CA ASP A 470 -33.11 -0.38 -9.31
C ASP A 470 -33.12 -1.84 -9.82
N LYS A 471 -33.01 -2.78 -8.88
CA LYS A 471 -33.12 -4.20 -9.16
C LYS A 471 -34.54 -4.49 -9.67
N LYS A 472 -34.69 -4.74 -10.97
CA LYS A 472 -35.93 -5.31 -11.49
C LYS A 472 -36.10 -6.69 -10.85
N ASP A 473 -37.09 -6.83 -9.97
CA ASP A 473 -37.57 -8.14 -9.56
C ASP A 473 -38.07 -8.87 -10.84
N PRO A 474 -37.61 -10.10 -11.11
CA PRO A 474 -37.97 -10.85 -12.30
C PRO A 474 -39.45 -11.25 -12.37
#